data_AF-A0A1Q5KWD6-F1
#
_entry.id   AF-A0A1Q5KWD6-F1
#
_cell.length_a   1.000
_cell.length_b   1.000
_cell.length_c   1.000
_cell.angle_alpha   90.00
_cell.angle_beta   90.00
_cell.angle_gamma   90.00
#
_symmetry.space_group_name_H-M   'P 1'
#
loop_
_entity.id
_entity.type
_entity.pdbx_description
1 polymer ?
#
loop_
_entity_poly.entity_id
_entity_poly.type
_entity_poly.pdbx_seq_one_letter_code
_entity_poly.pdbx_strand_id
1 'polypeptide(L)'
;MELHDVWFVLIAVLWTGYFFLEGFDFGVGILTKLLARDRPERRVLINTIGPVWDGNEVWLLTAGGATFAAFPEWYATLFSGFYLPLLLILVCLIVRGVAFEYRAKRPEENWQRNWETAIFWTSLLPAFLWGVAFANIVRGVKIDRHFEYVGGVGDLLNPYALLGGLVTLTLFTFHGTVFTALKTVGDIRVRARKLALWTGLVTAVVALAFLLWTQAHSGDAKSLVALVVAVAALAAALVANQLGREGWAFALSGVTIVASVAMLFLSLFPNVMPSTLNGDWSLTVTNASSSPYTLKIMTWLAVIATPIVLLYQGWTYWVFRKRIGTQHLAEPAH
;
A
#
# COMPACT_ATOMS: atom_id res chain seq x y z
N MET A 1 7.04 15.31 22.91
CA MET A 1 7.51 14.43 21.82
C MET A 1 8.77 15.05 21.29
N GLU A 2 9.85 14.28 21.27
CA GLU A 2 11.09 14.70 20.64
C GLU A 2 10.91 14.72 19.11
N LEU A 3 11.78 15.42 18.38
CA LEU A 3 11.64 15.52 16.92
C LEU A 3 11.74 14.17 16.21
N HIS A 4 12.53 13.23 16.74
CA HIS A 4 12.61 11.88 16.18
C HIS A 4 11.29 11.11 16.36
N ASP A 5 10.58 11.27 17.49
CA ASP A 5 9.26 10.65 17.67
C ASP A 5 8.25 11.20 16.66
N VAL A 6 8.28 12.52 16.44
CA VAL A 6 7.41 13.17 15.44
C VAL A 6 7.71 12.63 14.05
N TRP A 7 8.99 12.50 13.68
CA TRP A 7 9.39 11.99 12.37
C TRP A 7 9.06 10.51 12.18
N PHE A 8 9.12 9.69 13.23
CA PHE A 8 8.63 8.31 13.17
C PHE A 8 7.13 8.26 12.82
N VAL A 9 6.32 9.10 13.48
CA VAL A 9 4.88 9.21 13.18
C VAL A 9 4.65 9.74 11.76
N LEU A 10 5.42 10.73 11.31
CA LEU A 10 5.31 11.26 9.95
C LEU A 10 5.64 10.20 8.89
N ILE A 11 6.66 9.37 9.10
CA ILE A 11 6.97 8.25 8.20
C ILE A 11 5.84 7.23 8.20
N ALA A 12 5.27 6.90 9.36
CA ALA A 12 4.09 6.03 9.44
C ALA A 12 2.92 6.60 8.64
N VAL A 13 2.68 7.92 8.70
CA VAL A 13 1.65 8.62 7.92
C VAL A 13 1.95 8.56 6.42
N LEU A 14 3.20 8.75 5.99
CA LEU A 14 3.59 8.67 4.58
C LEU A 14 3.38 7.26 4.00
N TRP A 15 3.82 6.22 4.71
CA TRP A 15 3.57 4.83 4.32
C TRP A 15 2.08 4.47 4.33
N THR A 16 1.33 4.98 5.31
CA THR A 16 -0.13 4.79 5.37
C THR A 16 -0.81 5.45 4.17
N GLY A 17 -0.40 6.68 3.82
CA GLY A 17 -0.92 7.38 2.65
C GLY A 17 -0.60 6.65 1.35
N TYR A 18 0.63 6.14 1.21
CA TYR A 18 1.02 5.28 0.09
C TYR A 18 0.13 4.03 0.01
N PHE A 19 -0.01 3.26 1.09
CA PHE A 19 -0.83 2.04 1.05
C PHE A 19 -2.32 2.30 0.87
N PHE A 20 -2.83 3.44 1.32
CA PHE A 20 -4.20 3.85 1.03
C PHE A 20 -4.36 4.15 -0.47
N LEU A 21 -3.52 5.03 -1.01
CA LEU A 21 -3.66 5.56 -2.37
C LEU A 21 -3.27 4.51 -3.41
N GLU A 22 -2.09 3.93 -3.25
CA GLU A 22 -1.57 2.90 -4.14
C GLU A 22 -2.29 1.56 -3.96
N GLY A 23 -2.86 1.30 -2.78
CA GLY A 23 -3.57 0.07 -2.49
C GLY A 23 -4.74 -0.18 -3.46
N PHE A 24 -5.51 0.86 -3.81
CA PHE A 24 -6.57 0.68 -4.79
C PHE A 24 -6.03 0.64 -6.23
N ASP A 25 -4.92 1.30 -6.54
CA ASP A 25 -4.27 1.22 -7.86
C ASP A 25 -3.78 -0.19 -8.15
N PHE A 26 -3.08 -0.81 -7.19
CA PHE A 26 -2.71 -2.23 -7.26
C PHE A 26 -3.95 -3.12 -7.38
N GLY A 27 -4.99 -2.86 -6.57
CA GLY A 27 -6.23 -3.60 -6.63
C GLY A 27 -6.90 -3.53 -8.01
N VAL A 28 -7.00 -2.33 -8.60
CA VAL A 28 -7.54 -2.13 -9.96
C VAL A 28 -6.67 -2.85 -11.01
N GLY A 29 -5.35 -2.80 -10.88
CA GLY A 29 -4.42 -3.53 -11.74
C GLY A 29 -4.65 -5.05 -11.72
N ILE A 30 -4.90 -5.64 -10.55
CA ILE A 30 -5.27 -7.06 -10.38
C ILE A 30 -6.64 -7.35 -11.02
N LEU A 31 -7.61 -6.45 -10.86
CA LEU A 31 -8.97 -6.58 -11.39
C LEU A 31 -9.04 -6.57 -12.92
N THR A 32 -7.99 -6.11 -13.62
CA THR A 32 -7.89 -6.22 -15.09
C THR A 32 -8.02 -7.67 -15.59
N LYS A 33 -7.64 -8.67 -14.79
CA LYS A 33 -7.86 -10.09 -15.08
C LYS A 33 -9.00 -10.72 -14.30
N LEU A 34 -9.24 -10.29 -13.06
CA LEU A 34 -10.25 -10.94 -12.20
C LEU A 34 -11.70 -10.46 -12.44
N LEU A 35 -11.89 -9.23 -12.96
CA LEU A 35 -13.21 -8.61 -13.08
C LEU A 35 -13.60 -8.27 -14.53
N ALA A 36 -12.66 -7.79 -15.32
CA ALA A 36 -12.92 -7.37 -16.69
C ALA A 36 -13.00 -8.58 -17.64
N ARG A 37 -14.09 -8.63 -18.42
CA ARG A 37 -14.37 -9.70 -19.38
C ARG A 37 -13.66 -9.45 -20.71
N ASP A 38 -13.67 -8.22 -21.17
CA ASP A 38 -13.17 -7.82 -22.49
C ASP A 38 -12.21 -6.61 -22.43
N ARG A 39 -11.65 -6.25 -23.58
CA ARG A 39 -10.71 -5.11 -23.70
C ARG A 39 -11.35 -3.76 -23.35
N PRO A 40 -12.58 -3.44 -23.79
CA PRO A 40 -13.26 -2.22 -23.36
C PRO A 40 -13.37 -2.11 -21.83
N GLU A 41 -13.79 -3.17 -21.14
CA GLU A 41 -13.88 -3.16 -19.68
C GLU A 41 -12.51 -2.99 -19.01
N ARG A 42 -11.46 -3.65 -19.53
CA ARG A 42 -10.07 -3.44 -19.04
C ARG A 42 -9.63 -1.99 -19.19
N ARG A 43 -9.95 -1.37 -20.33
CA ARG A 43 -9.66 0.04 -20.59
C ARG A 43 -10.42 0.94 -19.61
N VAL A 44 -11.68 0.63 -19.30
CA VAL A 44 -12.44 1.38 -18.28
C VAL A 44 -11.74 1.29 -16.94
N LEU A 45 -11.35 0.09 -16.48
CA LEU A 45 -10.65 -0.07 -15.20
C LEU A 45 -9.36 0.76 -15.15
N ILE A 46 -8.49 0.65 -16.15
CA ILE A 46 -7.23 1.42 -16.21
C ILE A 46 -7.51 2.92 -16.21
N ASN A 47 -8.52 3.38 -16.96
CA ASN A 47 -8.89 4.79 -17.00
C ASN A 47 -9.46 5.31 -15.66
N THR A 48 -9.91 4.45 -14.74
CA THR A 48 -10.36 4.91 -13.41
C THR A 48 -9.21 5.43 -12.55
N ILE A 49 -8.00 4.91 -12.77
CA ILE A 49 -6.78 5.25 -12.03
C ILE A 49 -5.81 6.11 -12.85
N GLY A 50 -5.95 6.13 -14.18
CA GLY A 50 -5.11 6.89 -15.12
C GLY A 50 -4.74 8.32 -14.69
N PRO A 51 -5.68 9.14 -14.19
CA PRO A 51 -5.38 10.52 -13.79
C PRO A 51 -4.66 10.67 -12.43
N VAL A 52 -4.53 9.61 -11.63
CA VAL A 52 -4.08 9.71 -10.23
C VAL A 52 -2.93 8.77 -9.86
N TRP A 53 -2.73 7.66 -10.57
CA TRP A 53 -1.76 6.62 -10.18
C TRP A 53 -0.32 7.15 -10.05
N ASP A 54 0.12 8.00 -10.97
CA ASP A 54 1.47 8.57 -10.95
C ASP A 54 1.68 9.44 -9.70
N GLY A 55 0.68 10.26 -9.36
CA GLY A 55 0.70 11.06 -8.13
C GLY A 55 0.61 10.22 -6.85
N ASN A 56 -0.02 9.05 -6.90
CA ASN A 56 -0.07 8.11 -5.78
C ASN A 56 1.30 7.44 -5.55
N GLU A 57 2.02 7.08 -6.61
CA GLU A 57 3.37 6.51 -6.50
C GLU A 57 4.37 7.47 -5.85
N VAL A 58 4.19 8.79 -6.00
CA VAL A 58 5.05 9.79 -5.34
C VAL A 58 5.05 9.68 -3.80
N TRP A 59 4.00 9.11 -3.21
CA TRP A 59 3.96 8.84 -1.77
C TRP A 59 5.01 7.82 -1.35
N LEU A 60 5.32 6.82 -2.19
CA LEU A 60 6.42 5.88 -1.94
C LEU A 60 7.76 6.60 -1.96
N LEU A 61 7.99 7.44 -2.97
CA LEU A 61 9.23 8.20 -3.09
C LEU A 61 9.43 9.12 -1.88
N THR A 62 8.35 9.75 -1.43
CA THR A 62 8.36 10.62 -0.25
C THR A 62 8.57 9.82 1.03
N ALA A 63 7.93 8.67 1.20
CA ALA A 63 8.13 7.80 2.35
C ALA A 63 9.58 7.29 2.43
N GLY A 64 10.13 6.82 1.31
CA GLY A 64 11.52 6.38 1.21
C GLY A 64 12.51 7.52 1.44
N GLY A 65 12.31 8.66 0.78
CA GLY A 65 13.16 9.85 0.92
C GLY A 65 13.11 10.48 2.31
N ALA A 66 11.93 10.51 2.94
CA ALA A 66 11.78 10.94 4.32
C ALA A 66 12.47 9.98 5.29
N THR A 67 12.39 8.66 5.04
CA THR A 67 13.12 7.67 5.83
C THR A 67 14.63 7.87 5.69
N PHE A 68 15.14 8.07 4.47
CA PHE A 68 16.54 8.41 4.23
C PHE A 68 16.99 9.67 4.99
N ALA A 69 16.19 10.73 4.93
CA ALA A 69 16.57 12.01 5.50
C ALA A 69 16.40 12.08 7.03
N ALA A 70 15.38 11.42 7.59
CA ALA A 70 15.10 11.44 9.02
C ALA A 70 15.77 10.27 9.79
N PHE A 71 15.91 9.10 9.16
CA PHE A 71 16.47 7.89 9.77
C PHE A 71 17.44 7.17 8.79
N PRO A 72 18.63 7.73 8.53
CA PRO A 72 19.55 7.20 7.52
C PRO A 72 19.98 5.76 7.78
N GLU A 73 20.20 5.37 9.04
CA GLU A 73 20.58 3.99 9.38
C GLU A 73 19.42 3.02 9.12
N TRP A 74 18.18 3.40 9.45
CA TRP A 74 17.00 2.61 9.11
C TRP A 74 16.90 2.44 7.59
N TYR A 75 17.05 3.52 6.82
CA TYR A 75 17.05 3.45 5.37
C TYR A 75 18.14 2.50 4.83
N ALA A 76 19.38 2.63 5.32
CA ALA A 76 20.50 1.82 4.86
C ALA A 76 20.26 0.32 5.12
N THR A 77 19.89 -0.04 6.36
CA THR A 77 19.62 -1.43 6.74
C THR A 77 18.42 -2.01 6.01
N LEU A 78 17.35 -1.23 5.82
CA LEU A 78 16.16 -1.66 5.09
C LEU A 78 16.49 -1.97 3.62
N PHE A 79 17.11 -1.03 2.91
CA PHE A 79 17.36 -1.17 1.47
C PHE A 79 18.46 -2.19 1.15
N SER A 80 19.46 -2.33 2.02
CA SER A 80 20.49 -3.37 1.86
C SER A 80 19.98 -4.76 2.26
N GLY A 81 19.28 -4.88 3.39
CA GLY A 81 18.80 -6.17 3.90
C GLY A 81 17.66 -6.76 3.07
N PHE A 82 16.77 -5.91 2.55
CA PHE A 82 15.64 -6.32 1.71
C PHE A 82 15.93 -6.11 0.21
N TYR A 83 17.21 -6.16 -0.19
CA TYR A 83 17.65 -5.83 -1.55
C TYR A 83 16.84 -6.55 -2.64
N LEU A 84 16.73 -7.88 -2.60
CA LEU A 84 16.00 -8.62 -3.64
C LEU A 84 14.48 -8.31 -3.67
N PRO A 85 13.74 -8.35 -2.54
CA PRO A 85 12.34 -7.92 -2.53
C PRO A 85 12.13 -6.50 -3.05
N LEU A 86 12.94 -5.54 -2.61
CA LEU A 86 12.81 -4.13 -3.01
C LEU A 86 13.20 -3.91 -4.48
N LEU A 87 14.22 -4.60 -4.98
CA LEU A 87 14.57 -4.60 -6.39
C LEU A 87 13.42 -5.15 -7.25
N LEU A 88 12.79 -6.23 -6.80
CA LEU A 88 11.65 -6.81 -7.52
C LEU A 88 10.45 -5.86 -7.52
N ILE A 89 10.17 -5.18 -6.40
CA ILE A 89 9.16 -4.11 -6.34
C ILE A 89 9.51 -3.00 -7.33
N LEU A 90 10.74 -2.50 -7.33
CA LEU A 90 11.19 -1.44 -8.22
C LEU A 90 11.00 -1.82 -9.70
N VAL A 91 11.44 -3.02 -10.10
CA VAL A 91 11.26 -3.51 -11.46
C VAL A 91 9.78 -3.61 -11.82
N CYS A 92 8.93 -4.08 -10.90
CA CYS A 92 7.49 -4.12 -11.12
C CYS A 92 6.92 -2.71 -11.34
N LEU A 93 7.27 -1.73 -10.52
CA LEU A 93 6.78 -0.35 -10.64
C LEU A 93 7.22 0.28 -11.97
N ILE A 94 8.48 0.11 -12.38
CA ILE A 94 8.98 0.57 -13.69
C ILE A 94 8.14 -0.03 -14.83
N VAL A 95 7.99 -1.36 -14.83
CA VAL A 95 7.25 -2.06 -15.88
C VAL A 95 5.76 -1.65 -15.85
N ARG A 96 5.20 -1.36 -14.68
CA ARG A 96 3.81 -0.92 -14.52
C ARG A 96 3.58 0.46 -15.16
N GLY A 97 4.42 1.44 -14.86
CA GLY A 97 4.34 2.77 -15.48
C GLY A 97 4.47 2.70 -17.00
N VAL A 98 5.44 1.93 -17.51
CA VAL A 98 5.57 1.68 -18.95
C VAL A 98 4.31 1.00 -19.51
N ALA A 99 3.74 0.03 -18.80
CA ALA A 99 2.57 -0.70 -19.28
C ALA A 99 1.32 0.20 -19.41
N PHE A 100 1.10 1.14 -18.49
CA PHE A 100 -0.01 2.09 -18.59
C PHE A 100 0.12 3.00 -19.83
N GLU A 101 1.31 3.51 -20.09
CA GLU A 101 1.58 4.41 -21.23
C GLU A 101 1.63 3.68 -22.57
N TYR A 102 2.31 2.53 -22.64
CA TYR A 102 2.63 1.86 -23.90
C TYR A 102 1.50 0.99 -24.42
N ARG A 103 0.62 0.49 -23.54
CA ARG A 103 -0.53 -0.34 -23.94
C ARG A 103 -1.36 0.32 -25.04
N ALA A 104 -1.64 1.62 -24.93
CA ALA A 104 -2.50 2.34 -25.86
C ALA A 104 -1.80 2.80 -27.16
N LYS A 105 -0.47 2.69 -27.25
CA LYS A 105 0.31 3.17 -28.41
C LYS A 105 0.16 2.30 -29.65
N ARG A 106 -0.33 1.07 -29.51
CA ARG A 106 -0.38 0.06 -30.57
C ARG A 106 -1.71 -0.72 -30.51
N PRO A 107 -2.43 -0.83 -31.64
CA PRO A 107 -3.77 -1.44 -31.67
C PRO A 107 -3.75 -2.97 -31.64
N GLU A 108 -2.60 -3.61 -31.93
CA GLU A 108 -2.49 -5.05 -32.08
C GLU A 108 -2.86 -5.80 -30.79
N GLU A 109 -3.63 -6.88 -30.93
CA GLU A 109 -4.15 -7.63 -29.79
C GLU A 109 -3.03 -8.21 -28.92
N ASN A 110 -2.02 -8.83 -29.54
CA ASN A 110 -0.88 -9.40 -28.82
C ASN A 110 -0.14 -8.34 -28.00
N TRP A 111 0.01 -7.12 -28.53
CA TRP A 111 0.65 -6.01 -27.83
C TRP A 111 -0.13 -5.63 -26.57
N GLN A 112 -1.44 -5.34 -26.72
CA GLN A 112 -2.27 -4.92 -25.60
C GLN A 112 -2.40 -6.02 -24.54
N ARG A 113 -2.55 -7.29 -24.95
CA ARG A 113 -2.65 -8.43 -24.03
C ARG A 113 -1.37 -8.63 -23.21
N ASN A 114 -0.20 -8.42 -23.80
CA ASN A 114 1.07 -8.54 -23.10
C ASN A 114 1.20 -7.44 -22.02
N TRP A 115 0.86 -6.19 -22.36
CA TRP A 115 0.87 -5.10 -21.38
C TRP A 115 -0.21 -5.23 -20.30
N GLU A 116 -1.40 -5.72 -20.64
CA GLU A 116 -2.44 -6.05 -19.65
C GLU A 116 -1.99 -7.16 -18.70
N THR A 117 -1.25 -8.15 -19.22
CA THR A 117 -0.64 -9.19 -18.38
C THR A 117 0.47 -8.64 -17.50
N ALA A 118 1.28 -7.71 -18.01
CA ALA A 118 2.28 -7.02 -17.22
C ALA A 118 1.62 -6.25 -16.07
N ILE A 119 0.61 -5.41 -16.34
CA ILE A 119 -0.15 -4.65 -15.33
C ILE A 119 -0.65 -5.57 -14.20
N PHE A 120 -1.21 -6.73 -14.54
CA PHE A 120 -1.68 -7.68 -13.54
C PHE A 120 -0.54 -8.14 -12.60
N TRP A 121 0.57 -8.64 -13.16
CA TRP A 121 1.67 -9.17 -12.36
C TRP A 121 2.42 -8.09 -11.59
N THR A 122 2.64 -6.94 -12.21
CA THR A 122 3.31 -5.80 -11.58
C THR A 122 2.43 -5.06 -10.59
N SER A 123 1.15 -5.39 -10.50
CA SER A 123 0.27 -4.95 -9.40
C SER A 123 0.18 -6.00 -8.29
N LEU A 124 0.10 -7.28 -8.67
CA LEU A 124 0.01 -8.40 -7.73
C LEU A 124 1.28 -8.56 -6.90
N LEU A 125 2.45 -8.53 -7.54
CA LEU A 125 3.72 -8.79 -6.87
C LEU A 125 4.06 -7.72 -5.82
N PRO A 126 4.04 -6.41 -6.12
CA PRO A 126 4.28 -5.39 -5.09
C PRO A 126 3.25 -5.40 -3.97
N ALA A 127 1.96 -5.62 -4.30
CA ALA A 127 0.90 -5.73 -3.29
C ALA A 127 1.20 -6.83 -2.27
N PHE A 128 1.78 -7.95 -2.68
CA PHE A 128 2.22 -9.01 -1.79
C PHE A 128 3.56 -8.69 -1.09
N LEU A 129 4.57 -8.25 -1.84
CA LEU A 129 5.94 -8.06 -1.32
C LEU A 129 6.02 -6.96 -0.26
N TRP A 130 5.20 -5.90 -0.36
CA TRP A 130 5.15 -4.87 0.68
C TRP A 130 4.71 -5.43 2.04
N GLY A 131 3.71 -6.32 2.06
CA GLY A 131 3.28 -6.97 3.29
C GLY A 131 4.33 -7.92 3.86
N VAL A 132 5.05 -8.65 3.00
CA VAL A 132 6.20 -9.46 3.41
C VAL A 132 7.29 -8.60 4.05
N ALA A 133 7.60 -7.44 3.45
CA ALA A 133 8.61 -6.53 3.97
C ALA A 133 8.21 -5.99 5.35
N PHE A 134 7.03 -5.37 5.47
CA PHE A 134 6.58 -4.78 6.75
C PHE A 134 6.35 -5.81 7.85
N ALA A 135 5.89 -7.01 7.53
CA ALA A 135 5.76 -8.08 8.51
C ALA A 135 7.14 -8.53 9.03
N ASN A 136 8.16 -8.63 8.18
CA ASN A 136 9.52 -8.90 8.66
C ASN A 136 10.07 -7.77 9.53
N ILE A 137 9.80 -6.50 9.18
CA ILE A 137 10.21 -5.36 10.01
C ILE A 137 9.59 -5.49 11.41
N VAL A 138 8.29 -5.76 11.51
CA VAL A 138 7.59 -5.91 12.80
C VAL A 138 8.06 -7.13 13.59
N ARG A 139 8.30 -8.26 12.92
CA ARG A 139 8.82 -9.48 13.54
C ARG A 139 10.28 -9.32 14.02
N GLY A 140 11.02 -8.41 13.40
CA GLY A 140 12.47 -8.29 13.54
C GLY A 140 13.23 -9.18 12.56
N VAL A 141 14.46 -8.77 12.28
CA VAL A 141 15.37 -9.41 11.32
C VAL A 141 16.75 -9.66 11.93
N LYS A 142 17.61 -10.42 11.25
CA LYS A 142 18.97 -10.72 11.74
C LYS A 142 19.90 -9.53 11.49
N ILE A 143 19.89 -8.57 12.41
CA ILE A 143 20.76 -7.39 12.36
C ILE A 143 21.92 -7.57 13.35
N ASP A 144 23.14 -7.33 12.89
CA ASP A 144 24.34 -7.41 13.72
C ASP A 144 24.67 -6.07 14.42
N ARG A 145 25.79 -6.03 15.15
CA ARG A 145 26.24 -4.83 15.89
C ARG A 145 26.59 -3.63 15.00
N HIS A 146 26.73 -3.81 13.69
CA HIS A 146 27.04 -2.77 12.71
C HIS A 146 25.77 -2.28 12.00
N PHE A 147 24.60 -2.68 12.48
CA PHE A 147 23.29 -2.43 11.86
C PHE A 147 23.17 -3.04 10.45
N GLU A 148 23.96 -4.07 10.16
CA GLU A 148 23.89 -4.77 8.88
C GLU A 148 22.98 -5.99 8.99
N TYR A 149 22.15 -6.20 7.96
CA TYR A 149 21.39 -7.44 7.85
C TYR A 149 22.30 -8.57 7.39
N VAL A 150 22.43 -9.59 8.23
CA VAL A 150 23.30 -10.77 7.97
C VAL A 150 22.52 -12.03 7.62
N GLY A 151 21.20 -11.92 7.46
CA GLY A 151 20.34 -13.04 7.07
C GLY A 151 20.34 -13.31 5.56
N GLY A 152 19.75 -14.45 5.18
CA GLY A 152 19.51 -14.80 3.78
C GLY A 152 18.13 -14.35 3.30
N VAL A 153 17.89 -14.45 1.99
CA VAL A 153 16.56 -14.18 1.39
C VAL A 153 15.50 -15.15 1.92
N GLY A 154 15.89 -16.40 2.19
CA GLY A 154 15.00 -17.40 2.77
C GLY A 154 14.49 -17.05 4.17
N ASP A 155 15.25 -16.29 4.95
CA ASP A 155 14.81 -15.84 6.29
C ASP A 155 13.63 -14.85 6.19
N LEU A 156 13.54 -14.10 5.09
CA LEU A 156 12.45 -13.16 4.81
C LEU A 156 11.15 -13.86 4.40
N LEU A 157 11.22 -15.11 3.93
CA LEU A 157 10.06 -15.89 3.46
C LEU A 157 9.51 -16.81 4.56
N ASN A 158 9.40 -16.30 5.78
CA ASN A 158 8.82 -17.03 6.91
C ASN A 158 7.28 -16.96 6.93
N PRO A 159 6.59 -17.90 7.61
CA PRO A 159 5.12 -17.96 7.59
C PRO A 159 4.41 -16.68 8.03
N TYR A 160 4.97 -15.98 9.03
CA TYR A 160 4.43 -14.69 9.49
C TYR A 160 4.52 -13.62 8.41
N ALA A 161 5.66 -13.53 7.72
CA ALA A 161 5.86 -12.59 6.63
C ALA A 161 4.99 -12.89 5.41
N LEU A 162 4.87 -14.17 5.04
CA LEU A 162 3.99 -14.59 3.96
C LEU A 162 2.53 -14.27 4.27
N LEU A 163 2.10 -14.45 5.52
CA LEU A 163 0.78 -14.06 5.97
C LEU A 163 0.56 -12.54 5.87
N GLY A 164 1.55 -11.74 6.27
CA GLY A 164 1.53 -10.28 6.07
C GLY A 164 1.41 -9.87 4.60
N GLY A 165 2.12 -10.57 3.69
CA GLY A 165 1.99 -10.37 2.25
C GLY A 165 0.59 -10.73 1.72
N LEU A 166 -0.02 -11.79 2.22
CA LEU A 166 -1.40 -12.15 1.88
C LEU A 166 -2.40 -11.10 2.40
N VAL A 167 -2.16 -10.50 3.58
CA VAL A 167 -2.99 -9.41 4.09
C VAL A 167 -2.98 -8.23 3.13
N THR A 168 -1.81 -7.70 2.78
CA THR A 168 -1.74 -6.53 1.89
C THR A 168 -2.29 -6.84 0.50
N LEU A 169 -1.98 -8.01 -0.06
CA LEU A 169 -2.51 -8.45 -1.35
C LEU A 169 -4.04 -8.48 -1.35
N THR A 170 -4.64 -9.14 -0.37
CA THR A 170 -6.11 -9.30 -0.31
C THR A 170 -6.79 -7.98 0.04
N LEU A 171 -6.24 -7.22 0.99
CA LEU A 171 -6.76 -5.91 1.40
C LEU A 171 -6.72 -4.89 0.26
N PHE A 172 -5.62 -4.81 -0.49
CA PHE A 172 -5.51 -3.94 -1.67
C PHE A 172 -6.45 -4.38 -2.79
N THR A 173 -6.59 -5.69 -3.02
CA THR A 173 -7.58 -6.21 -3.97
C THR A 173 -9.01 -5.84 -3.56
N PHE A 174 -9.36 -5.98 -2.28
CA PHE A 174 -10.67 -5.53 -1.75
C PHE A 174 -10.86 -4.03 -1.92
N HIS A 175 -9.88 -3.22 -1.52
CA HIS A 175 -9.91 -1.77 -1.63
C HIS A 175 -10.09 -1.30 -3.08
N GLY A 176 -9.35 -1.90 -4.02
CA GLY A 176 -9.49 -1.66 -5.47
C GLY A 176 -10.84 -2.12 -6.02
N THR A 177 -11.44 -3.17 -5.46
CA THR A 177 -12.78 -3.65 -5.89
C THR A 177 -13.86 -2.65 -5.47
N VAL A 178 -13.79 -2.14 -4.25
CA VAL A 178 -14.71 -1.12 -3.76
C VAL A 178 -14.51 0.21 -4.49
N PHE A 179 -13.26 0.60 -4.76
CA PHE A 179 -12.94 1.76 -5.60
C PHE A 179 -13.52 1.59 -7.02
N THR A 180 -13.37 0.42 -7.63
CA THR A 180 -13.94 0.11 -8.95
C THR A 180 -15.46 0.26 -8.93
N ALA A 181 -16.15 -0.26 -7.91
CA ALA A 181 -17.59 -0.07 -7.76
C ALA A 181 -17.98 1.41 -7.63
N LEU A 182 -17.20 2.19 -6.85
CA LEU A 182 -17.41 3.62 -6.68
C LEU A 182 -17.23 4.41 -7.99
N LYS A 183 -16.28 4.01 -8.84
CA LYS A 183 -15.84 4.73 -10.04
C LYS A 183 -16.45 4.26 -11.36
N THR A 184 -17.19 3.15 -11.36
CA THR A 184 -17.77 2.59 -12.59
C THR A 184 -19.29 2.64 -12.62
N VAL A 185 -19.87 2.45 -13.81
CA VAL A 185 -21.33 2.31 -14.03
C VAL A 185 -21.65 1.01 -14.78
N GLY A 186 -22.94 0.64 -14.82
CA GLY A 186 -23.41 -0.53 -15.56
C GLY A 186 -23.00 -1.86 -14.93
N ASP A 187 -22.76 -2.87 -15.77
CA ASP A 187 -22.49 -4.24 -15.33
C ASP A 187 -21.17 -4.35 -14.53
N ILE A 188 -20.14 -3.57 -14.90
CA ILE A 188 -18.85 -3.53 -14.17
C ILE A 188 -19.08 -3.22 -12.69
N ARG A 189 -19.92 -2.21 -12.39
CA ARG A 189 -20.24 -1.80 -11.02
C ARG A 189 -20.93 -2.91 -10.23
N VAL A 190 -21.91 -3.59 -10.84
CA VAL A 190 -22.66 -4.67 -10.18
C VAL A 190 -21.74 -5.85 -9.87
N ARG A 191 -20.87 -6.22 -10.81
CA ARG A 191 -19.91 -7.31 -10.63
C ARG A 191 -18.82 -6.94 -9.62
N ALA A 192 -18.34 -5.70 -9.63
CA ALA A 192 -17.39 -5.19 -8.65
C ALA A 192 -17.97 -5.29 -7.23
N ARG A 193 -19.22 -4.87 -7.00
CA ARG A 193 -19.86 -5.01 -5.68
C ARG A 193 -19.97 -6.46 -5.20
N LYS A 194 -20.32 -7.39 -6.10
CA LYS A 194 -20.38 -8.83 -5.78
C LYS A 194 -18.99 -9.37 -5.44
N LEU A 195 -17.98 -9.03 -6.25
CA LEU A 195 -16.61 -9.44 -6.01
C LEU A 195 -16.04 -8.83 -4.72
N ALA A 196 -16.42 -7.60 -4.36
CA ALA A 196 -15.99 -6.93 -3.14
C ALA A 196 -16.45 -7.66 -1.86
N LEU A 197 -17.57 -8.38 -1.91
CA LEU A 197 -17.97 -9.24 -0.79
C LEU A 197 -17.03 -10.42 -0.63
N TRP A 198 -16.71 -11.10 -1.73
CA TRP A 198 -15.78 -12.23 -1.69
C TRP A 198 -14.37 -11.82 -1.30
N THR A 199 -13.82 -10.79 -1.95
CA THR A 199 -12.46 -10.31 -1.64
C THR A 199 -12.39 -9.76 -0.22
N GLY A 200 -13.41 -9.02 0.24
CA GLY A 200 -13.44 -8.51 1.61
C GLY A 200 -13.62 -9.59 2.69
N LEU A 201 -14.35 -10.68 2.42
CA LEU A 201 -14.42 -11.83 3.33
C LEU A 201 -13.08 -12.56 3.42
N VAL A 202 -12.39 -12.76 2.29
CA VAL A 202 -11.03 -13.31 2.29
C VAL A 202 -10.08 -12.40 3.06
N THR A 203 -10.12 -11.09 2.83
CA THR A 203 -9.36 -10.10 3.60
C THR A 203 -9.66 -10.21 5.08
N ALA A 204 -10.93 -10.36 5.48
CA ALA A 204 -11.30 -10.45 6.90
C ALA A 204 -10.66 -11.64 7.60
N VAL A 205 -10.66 -12.82 6.96
CA VAL A 205 -10.05 -14.03 7.53
C VAL A 205 -8.52 -13.86 7.63
N VAL A 206 -7.87 -13.44 6.56
CA VAL A 206 -6.41 -13.33 6.51
C VAL A 206 -5.90 -12.20 7.42
N ALA A 207 -6.56 -11.04 7.40
CA ALA A 207 -6.22 -9.90 8.26
C ALA A 207 -6.44 -10.23 9.74
N LEU A 208 -7.56 -10.89 10.10
CA LEU A 208 -7.78 -11.27 11.50
C LEU A 208 -6.70 -12.24 11.99
N ALA A 209 -6.33 -13.23 11.19
CA ALA A 209 -5.25 -14.16 11.54
C ALA A 209 -3.92 -13.45 11.77
N PHE A 210 -3.54 -12.55 10.86
CA PHE A 210 -2.30 -11.79 10.95
C PHE A 210 -2.29 -10.83 12.13
N LEU A 211 -3.31 -9.98 12.26
CA LEU A 211 -3.37 -8.95 13.31
C LEU A 211 -3.45 -9.60 14.70
N LEU A 212 -4.18 -10.71 14.87
CA LEU A 212 -4.16 -11.44 16.15
C LEU A 212 -2.79 -12.03 16.45
N TRP A 213 -2.08 -12.56 15.45
CA TRP A 213 -0.71 -13.04 15.63
C TRP A 213 0.22 -11.87 16.03
N THR A 214 0.19 -10.75 15.31
CA THR A 214 0.97 -9.56 15.65
C THR A 214 0.66 -9.09 17.07
N GLN A 215 -0.62 -9.01 17.44
CA GLN A 215 -1.04 -8.60 18.78
C GLN A 215 -0.50 -9.53 19.87
N ALA A 216 -0.54 -10.85 19.64
CA ALA A 216 -0.06 -11.83 20.60
C ALA A 216 1.47 -11.84 20.74
N HIS A 217 2.19 -11.45 19.68
CA HIS A 217 3.65 -11.49 19.66
C HIS A 217 4.30 -10.22 20.20
N SER A 218 3.83 -9.04 19.76
CA SER A 218 4.48 -7.75 20.03
C SER A 218 3.48 -6.62 20.34
N GLY A 219 2.20 -6.94 20.54
CA GLY A 219 1.16 -5.94 20.77
C GLY A 219 1.05 -5.44 22.20
N ASP A 220 0.56 -4.21 22.34
CA ASP A 220 0.19 -3.55 23.58
C ASP A 220 -1.30 -3.12 23.55
N ALA A 221 -1.72 -2.30 24.52
CA ALA A 221 -3.09 -1.78 24.56
C ALA A 221 -3.41 -0.85 23.36
N LYS A 222 -2.44 -0.11 22.83
CA LYS A 222 -2.66 0.83 21.72
C LYS A 222 -2.78 0.07 20.39
N SER A 223 -1.92 -0.92 20.16
CA SER A 223 -2.02 -1.80 19.01
C SER A 223 -3.31 -2.62 19.04
N LEU A 224 -3.82 -2.98 20.23
CA LEU A 224 -5.13 -3.64 20.37
C LEU A 224 -6.28 -2.73 19.92
N VAL A 225 -6.26 -1.44 20.27
CA VAL A 225 -7.24 -0.46 19.78
C VAL A 225 -7.16 -0.38 18.25
N ALA A 226 -5.96 -0.28 17.68
CA ALA A 226 -5.79 -0.27 16.23
C ALA A 226 -6.34 -1.54 15.56
N LEU A 227 -6.12 -2.72 16.15
CA LEU A 227 -6.72 -3.99 15.70
C LEU A 227 -8.25 -3.93 15.71
N VAL A 228 -8.85 -3.51 16.84
CA VAL A 228 -10.30 -3.42 16.97
C VAL A 228 -10.88 -2.46 15.94
N VAL A 229 -10.24 -1.31 15.72
CA VAL A 229 -10.64 -0.34 14.70
C VAL A 229 -10.54 -0.96 13.30
N ALA A 230 -9.46 -1.68 12.98
CA ALA A 230 -9.29 -2.34 11.69
C ALA A 230 -10.40 -3.36 11.42
N VAL A 231 -10.69 -4.23 12.40
CA VAL A 231 -11.74 -5.26 12.29
C VAL A 231 -13.13 -4.63 12.18
N ALA A 232 -13.44 -3.64 13.02
CA ALA A 232 -14.73 -2.94 12.99
C ALA A 232 -14.93 -2.17 11.67
N ALA A 233 -13.88 -1.48 11.18
CA ALA A 233 -13.92 -0.77 9.91
C ALA A 233 -14.12 -1.72 8.73
N LEU A 234 -13.44 -2.88 8.71
CA LEU A 234 -13.59 -3.87 7.66
C LEU A 234 -15.00 -4.47 7.64
N ALA A 235 -15.54 -4.83 8.80
CA ALA A 235 -16.91 -5.31 8.93
C ALA A 235 -17.92 -4.24 8.45
N ALA A 236 -17.74 -2.98 8.86
CA ALA A 236 -18.57 -1.88 8.42
C ALA A 236 -18.44 -1.61 6.90
N ALA A 237 -17.26 -1.77 6.33
CA ALA A 237 -17.03 -1.64 4.88
C ALA A 237 -17.80 -2.71 4.09
N LEU A 238 -17.79 -3.95 4.57
CA LEU A 238 -18.57 -5.06 4.00
C LEU A 238 -20.08 -4.78 4.05
N VAL A 239 -20.58 -4.32 5.21
CA VAL A 239 -22.00 -3.95 5.36
C VAL A 239 -22.35 -2.78 4.43
N ALA A 240 -21.53 -1.73 4.37
CA ALA A 240 -21.74 -0.60 3.48
C ALA A 240 -21.77 -1.01 2.00
N ASN A 241 -20.91 -1.96 1.59
CA ASN A 241 -20.91 -2.52 0.24
C ASN A 241 -22.21 -3.29 -0.07
N GLN A 242 -22.72 -4.08 0.88
CA GLN A 242 -24.00 -4.78 0.72
C GLN A 242 -25.17 -3.79 0.58
N LEU A 243 -25.16 -2.70 1.37
CA LEU A 243 -26.15 -1.62 1.30
C LEU A 243 -26.01 -0.72 0.06
N GLY A 244 -24.99 -0.93 -0.77
CA GLY A 244 -24.74 -0.14 -1.99
C GLY A 244 -24.19 1.25 -1.74
N ARG A 245 -23.69 1.51 -0.53
CA ARG A 245 -23.07 2.77 -0.11
C ARG A 245 -21.57 2.75 -0.42
N GLU A 246 -21.23 2.75 -1.70
CA GLU A 246 -19.84 2.56 -2.19
C GLU A 246 -18.85 3.59 -1.64
N GLY A 247 -19.27 4.86 -1.46
CA GLY A 247 -18.41 5.89 -0.88
C GLY A 247 -18.01 5.58 0.57
N TRP A 248 -18.96 5.09 1.37
CA TRP A 248 -18.70 4.65 2.75
C TRP A 248 -17.87 3.37 2.79
N ALA A 249 -18.15 2.41 1.90
CA ALA A 249 -17.35 1.19 1.80
C ALA A 249 -15.88 1.54 1.45
N PHE A 250 -15.65 2.50 0.56
CA PHE A 250 -14.30 2.95 0.21
C PHE A 250 -13.60 3.63 1.38
N ALA A 251 -14.28 4.58 2.05
CA ALA A 251 -13.74 5.24 3.23
C ALA A 251 -13.38 4.24 4.35
N LEU A 252 -14.27 3.28 4.63
CA LEU A 252 -14.06 2.29 5.70
C LEU A 252 -13.00 1.24 5.35
N SER A 253 -12.87 0.83 4.08
CA SER A 253 -11.74 0.01 3.64
C SER A 253 -10.41 0.77 3.75
N GLY A 254 -10.42 2.08 3.49
CA GLY A 254 -9.30 2.97 3.77
C GLY A 254 -8.95 3.07 5.26
N VAL A 255 -9.95 3.23 6.14
CA VAL A 255 -9.74 3.19 7.60
C VAL A 255 -9.17 1.83 8.04
N THR A 256 -9.58 0.74 7.41
CA THR A 256 -9.00 -0.60 7.67
C THR A 256 -7.51 -0.62 7.35
N ILE A 257 -7.09 -0.06 6.21
CA ILE A 257 -5.67 0.09 5.86
C ILE A 257 -4.95 0.95 6.90
N VAL A 258 -5.48 2.14 7.20
CA VAL A 258 -4.89 3.07 8.18
C VAL A 258 -4.69 2.40 9.54
N ALA A 259 -5.72 1.73 10.05
CA ALA A 259 -5.66 1.06 11.34
C ALA A 259 -4.72 -0.16 11.33
N SER A 260 -4.68 -0.93 10.25
CA SER A 260 -3.77 -2.07 10.11
C SER A 260 -2.31 -1.62 10.08
N VAL A 261 -1.99 -0.56 9.33
CA VAL A 261 -0.64 0.00 9.28
C VAL A 261 -0.27 0.66 10.61
N ALA A 262 -1.18 1.44 11.20
CA ALA A 262 -0.97 2.03 12.52
C ALA A 262 -0.66 0.96 13.58
N MET A 263 -1.32 -0.20 13.53
CA MET A 263 -1.01 -1.32 14.41
C MET A 263 0.45 -1.78 14.28
N LEU A 264 0.98 -1.89 13.05
CA LEU A 264 2.38 -2.29 12.83
C LEU A 264 3.36 -1.28 13.43
N PHE A 265 3.16 0.01 13.18
CA PHE A 265 4.03 1.07 13.70
C PHE A 265 3.91 1.23 15.23
N LEU A 266 2.71 1.04 15.80
CA LEU A 266 2.52 1.03 17.25
C LEU A 266 3.21 -0.17 17.91
N SER A 267 3.19 -1.34 17.26
CA SER A 267 3.88 -2.55 17.75
C SER A 267 5.41 -2.46 17.59
N LEU A 268 5.89 -1.61 16.69
CA LEU A 268 7.31 -1.36 16.46
C LEU A 268 7.91 -0.40 17.49
N PHE A 269 7.20 0.68 17.82
CA PHE A 269 7.72 1.74 18.67
C PHE A 269 8.23 1.21 20.03
N PRO A 270 9.45 1.58 20.49
CA PRO A 270 10.35 2.62 19.97
C PRO A 270 11.36 2.12 18.91
N ASN A 271 11.29 0.86 18.51
CA ASN A 271 12.13 0.31 17.45
C ASN A 271 11.64 0.76 16.07
N VAL A 272 12.56 0.91 15.13
CA VAL A 272 12.27 1.07 13.69
C VAL A 272 12.64 -0.20 12.92
N MET A 273 13.67 -0.92 13.36
CA MET A 273 13.99 -2.29 12.91
C MET A 273 14.55 -3.10 14.08
N PRO A 274 13.75 -4.00 14.69
CA PRO A 274 14.21 -4.88 15.77
C PRO A 274 15.23 -5.91 15.28
N SER A 275 16.27 -6.16 16.07
CA SER A 275 17.20 -7.27 15.84
C SER A 275 16.74 -8.54 16.56
N THR A 276 16.81 -9.66 15.85
CA THR A 276 16.58 -11.01 16.39
C THR A 276 17.84 -11.67 16.94
N LEU A 277 19.02 -11.09 16.69
CA LEU A 277 20.29 -11.61 17.20
C LEU A 277 20.60 -11.09 18.59
N ASN A 278 20.34 -9.80 18.83
CA ASN A 278 20.48 -9.16 20.12
C ASN A 278 19.60 -7.91 20.17
N GLY A 279 18.77 -7.77 21.21
CA GLY A 279 17.89 -6.62 21.39
C GLY A 279 18.63 -5.27 21.39
N ASP A 280 19.87 -5.24 21.91
CA ASP A 280 20.70 -4.03 21.97
C ASP A 280 21.20 -3.56 20.60
N TRP A 281 21.11 -4.42 19.57
CA TRP A 281 21.47 -4.09 18.18
C TRP A 281 20.27 -3.64 17.35
N SER A 282 19.11 -3.42 18.00
CA SER A 282 17.94 -2.89 17.32
C SER A 282 18.17 -1.44 16.91
N LEU A 283 17.66 -1.09 15.72
CA LEU A 283 17.53 0.30 15.32
C LEU A 283 16.30 0.87 16.01
N THR A 284 16.48 1.96 16.74
CA THR A 284 15.47 2.69 17.50
C THR A 284 15.29 4.08 16.91
N VAL A 285 14.18 4.74 17.30
CA VAL A 285 13.96 6.14 16.93
C VAL A 285 15.07 7.08 17.41
N THR A 286 15.84 6.71 18.44
CA THR A 286 16.90 7.54 18.99
C THR A 286 18.26 7.29 18.36
N ASN A 287 18.63 6.03 18.07
CA ASN A 287 19.95 5.69 17.54
C ASN A 287 20.02 5.82 16.00
N ALA A 288 18.88 5.70 15.31
CA ALA A 288 18.83 5.73 13.86
C ALA A 288 18.49 7.12 13.30
N SER A 289 18.12 8.09 14.15
CA SER A 289 17.67 9.41 13.69
C SER A 289 18.81 10.34 13.28
N SER A 290 18.53 11.19 12.31
CA SER A 290 19.37 12.33 11.95
C SER A 290 19.54 13.34 13.09
N SER A 291 20.51 14.24 12.93
CA SER A 291 20.77 15.31 13.90
C SER A 291 19.53 16.18 14.17
N PRO A 292 19.38 16.75 15.39
CA PRO A 292 18.25 17.62 15.72
C PRO A 292 18.09 18.80 14.76
N TYR A 293 19.21 19.33 14.24
CA TYR A 293 19.20 20.43 13.26
C TYR A 293 18.58 19.99 11.93
N THR A 294 18.97 18.83 11.41
CA THR A 294 18.41 18.25 10.19
C THR A 294 16.90 18.03 10.35
N LEU A 295 16.48 17.39 11.44
CA LEU A 295 15.07 17.12 11.71
C LEU A 295 14.26 18.42 11.79
N LYS A 296 14.79 19.47 12.42
CA LYS A 296 14.14 20.79 12.50
C LYS A 296 13.93 21.42 11.13
N ILE A 297 14.93 21.40 10.24
CA ILE A 297 14.80 21.91 8.87
C ILE A 297 13.72 21.14 8.12
N MET A 298 13.80 19.82 8.14
CA MET A 298 12.85 18.97 7.45
C MET A 298 11.43 19.22 7.96
N THR A 299 11.23 19.44 9.27
CA THR A 299 9.91 19.72 9.85
C THR A 299 9.30 20.98 9.26
N TRP A 300 10.07 22.06 9.12
CA TRP A 300 9.57 23.28 8.47
C TRP A 300 9.19 23.06 7.01
N LEU A 301 10.01 22.31 6.27
CA LEU A 301 9.70 21.94 4.89
C LEU A 301 8.41 21.10 4.81
N ALA A 302 8.24 20.11 5.69
CA ALA A 302 7.06 19.26 5.73
C ALA A 302 5.78 20.04 6.07
N VAL A 303 5.83 20.92 7.07
CA VAL A 303 4.67 21.74 7.47
C VAL A 303 4.19 22.66 6.34
N ILE A 304 5.08 23.11 5.46
CA ILE A 304 4.72 23.96 4.31
C ILE A 304 4.30 23.11 3.11
N ALA A 305 5.10 22.10 2.74
CA ALA A 305 4.89 21.31 1.53
C ALA A 305 3.69 20.37 1.64
N THR A 306 3.50 19.69 2.78
CA THR A 306 2.44 18.69 2.94
C THR A 306 1.03 19.28 2.73
N PRO A 307 0.64 20.42 3.33
CA PRO A 307 -0.67 21.01 3.06
C PRO A 307 -0.87 21.37 1.58
N ILE A 308 0.15 21.92 0.92
CA ILE A 308 0.07 22.25 -0.51
C ILE A 308 -0.15 20.99 -1.34
N VAL A 309 0.59 19.92 -1.02
CA VAL A 309 0.46 18.62 -1.68
C VAL A 309 -0.94 18.04 -1.51
N LEU A 310 -1.46 18.04 -0.28
CA LEU A 310 -2.80 17.53 0.01
C LEU A 310 -3.90 18.36 -0.68
N LEU A 311 -3.73 19.68 -0.77
CA LEU A 311 -4.69 20.57 -1.44
C LEU A 311 -4.78 20.29 -2.94
N TYR A 312 -3.65 20.26 -3.65
CA TYR A 312 -3.69 20.00 -5.10
C TYR A 312 -4.09 18.55 -5.38
N GLN A 313 -3.64 17.58 -4.58
CA GLN A 313 -4.02 16.18 -4.75
C GLN A 313 -5.54 16.02 -4.54
N GLY A 314 -6.07 16.63 -3.47
CA GLY A 314 -7.51 16.67 -3.21
C GLY A 314 -8.31 17.33 -4.34
N TRP A 315 -7.78 18.40 -4.94
CA TRP A 315 -8.36 19.03 -6.12
C TRP A 315 -8.37 18.10 -7.33
N THR A 316 -7.28 17.37 -7.61
CA THR A 316 -7.20 16.36 -8.68
C THR A 316 -8.28 15.30 -8.52
N TYR A 317 -8.43 14.72 -7.32
CA TYR A 317 -9.50 13.74 -7.05
C TYR A 317 -10.90 14.35 -7.21
N TRP A 318 -11.09 15.62 -6.84
CA TRP A 318 -12.35 16.32 -7.04
C TRP A 318 -12.66 16.51 -8.53
N VAL A 319 -11.68 16.91 -9.35
CA VAL A 319 -11.84 17.07 -10.80
C VAL A 319 -12.25 15.74 -11.44
N PHE A 320 -11.56 14.65 -11.11
CA PHE A 320 -11.82 13.33 -11.69
C PHE A 320 -12.86 12.51 -10.94
N ARG A 321 -13.74 13.10 -10.11
CA ARG A 321 -14.69 12.36 -9.24
C ARG A 321 -15.78 11.56 -9.96
N LYS A 322 -16.09 11.88 -11.23
CA LYS A 322 -17.19 11.26 -11.97
C LYS A 322 -16.93 9.78 -12.25
N ARG A 323 -18.01 9.05 -12.50
CA ARG A 323 -17.95 7.62 -12.87
C ARG A 323 -17.77 7.46 -14.36
N ILE A 324 -17.09 6.38 -14.75
CA ILE A 324 -16.84 6.04 -16.14
C ILE A 324 -17.35 4.63 -16.46
N GLY A 325 -17.51 4.34 -17.75
CA GLY A 325 -18.08 3.10 -18.27
C GLY A 325 -17.69 2.96 -19.73
N THR A 326 -18.05 1.84 -20.36
CA THR A 326 -17.67 1.57 -21.76
C THR A 326 -18.23 2.62 -22.72
N GLN A 327 -19.41 3.17 -22.42
CA GLN A 327 -20.04 4.26 -23.18
C GLN A 327 -19.30 5.60 -23.13
N HIS A 328 -18.34 5.75 -22.22
CA HIS A 328 -17.52 6.97 -22.09
C HIS A 328 -16.14 6.81 -22.76
N LEU A 329 -15.85 5.66 -23.35
CA LEU A 329 -14.61 5.46 -24.09
C LEU A 329 -14.67 6.24 -25.40
N ALA A 330 -13.65 7.06 -25.68
CA ALA A 330 -13.48 7.65 -26.99
C ALA A 330 -13.35 6.55 -28.06
N GLU A 331 -13.96 6.79 -29.22
CA GLU A 331 -13.79 5.93 -30.39
C GLU A 331 -12.29 5.78 -30.71
N PRO A 332 -11.84 4.61 -31.18
CA PRO A 332 -10.44 4.42 -31.56
C PRO A 332 -10.08 5.46 -32.63
N ALA A 333 -9.07 6.29 -32.37
CA ALA A 333 -8.48 7.09 -33.42
C ALA A 333 -7.91 6.12 -34.47
N HIS A 334 -8.38 6.26 -35.71
CA HIS A 334 -8.06 5.40 -36.85
C HIS A 334 -6.56 5.28 -37.11
#